data_AF-A0A843T623-F1
#
_entry.id   AF-A0A843T623-F1
#
_cell.length_a   1.000
_cell.length_b   1.000
_cell.length_c   1.000
_cell.angle_alpha   90.00
_cell.angle_beta   90.00
_cell.angle_gamma   90.00
#
_symmetry.space_group_name_H-M   'P 1'
#
loop_
_entity.id
_entity.type
_entity.pdbx_description
1 polymer ?
#
loop_
_entity_poly.entity_id
_entity_poly.type
_entity_poly.pdbx_seq_one_letter_code
_entity_poly.pdbx_strand_id
1 'polypeptide(L)'
;MFYLWAAHSGVDECRRLSGTIRRWEAEVLAWHVTGGASNGPTEAVNLAVKRIKRVGRGFRNFENYRLRLLLHCGVDWHTPLTARLRTRAPRSAA
;
A
#
# COMPACT_ATOMS: atom_id res chain seq x y z
N MET A 1 24.48 8.65 24.19
CA MET A 1 25.16 7.34 23.98
C MET A 1 25.03 6.85 22.54
N PHE A 2 23.81 6.73 21.98
CA PHE A 2 23.60 6.24 20.60
C PHE A 2 24.19 7.14 19.50
N TYR A 3 23.81 8.43 19.42
CA TYR A 3 24.24 9.32 18.33
C TYR A 3 25.76 9.51 18.28
N LEU A 4 26.41 9.61 19.43
CA LEU A 4 27.87 9.74 19.51
C LEU A 4 28.55 8.48 18.99
N TRP A 5 28.09 7.29 19.39
CA TRP A 5 28.62 6.03 18.87
C TRP A 5 28.43 5.94 17.35
N ALA A 6 27.23 6.22 16.85
CA ALA A 6 26.92 6.13 15.42
C ALA A 6 27.70 7.15 14.56
N ALA A 7 28.01 8.34 15.10
CA ALA A 7 28.80 9.36 14.41
C ALA A 7 30.30 9.02 14.35
N HIS A 8 30.80 8.26 15.33
CA HIS A 8 32.22 7.91 15.49
C HIS A 8 32.54 6.43 15.18
N SER A 9 31.58 5.68 14.62
CA SER A 9 31.78 4.26 14.28
C SER A 9 32.75 4.01 13.13
N GLY A 10 33.18 5.07 12.43
CA GLY A 10 34.01 4.94 11.21
C GLY A 10 33.24 4.46 9.98
N VAL A 11 31.93 4.24 10.08
CA VAL A 11 31.06 3.80 8.98
C VAL A 11 30.22 4.98 8.50
N ASP A 12 30.37 5.38 7.24
CA ASP A 12 29.71 6.57 6.69
C ASP A 12 28.18 6.43 6.65
N GLU A 13 27.65 5.23 6.44
CA GLU A 13 26.23 4.91 6.55
C GLU A 13 25.70 5.20 7.95
N CYS A 14 26.42 4.80 9.00
CA CYS A 14 26.03 5.04 10.40
C CYS A 14 26.02 6.53 10.72
N ARG A 15 27.02 7.27 10.21
CA ARG A 15 27.07 8.73 10.39
C ARG A 15 25.86 9.40 9.73
N ARG A 16 25.55 9.06 8.47
CA ARG A 16 24.36 9.59 7.75
C ARG A 16 23.04 9.21 8.42
N LEU A 17 22.93 7.96 8.87
CA LEU A 17 21.77 7.47 9.60
C LEU A 17 21.56 8.25 10.90
N SER A 18 22.63 8.49 11.66
CA SER A 18 22.56 9.24 12.92
C SER A 18 22.01 10.65 12.72
N GLY A 19 22.41 11.33 11.63
CA GLY A 19 21.89 12.64 11.27
C GLY A 19 20.41 12.60 10.87
N THR A 20 19.99 11.56 10.16
CA THR A 20 18.58 11.35 9.79
C THR A 20 17.73 11.08 11.02
N ILE A 21 18.13 10.14 11.88
CA ILE A 21 17.37 9.81 13.11
C ILE A 21 17.26 11.04 14.00
N ARG A 22 18.36 11.80 14.19
CA ARG A 22 18.33 13.03 14.99
C ARG A 22 17.38 14.09 14.44
N ARG A 23 17.25 14.18 13.11
CA ARG A 23 16.30 15.11 12.46
C ARG A 23 14.84 14.73 12.71
N TRP A 24 14.55 13.44 12.83
CA TRP A 24 13.20 12.88 12.96
C TRP A 24 12.93 12.29 14.36
N GLU A 25 13.72 12.68 15.36
CA GLU A 25 13.69 12.07 16.69
C GLU A 25 12.34 12.24 17.36
N ALA A 26 11.72 13.42 17.22
CA ALA A 26 10.40 13.70 17.78
C ALA A 26 9.33 12.78 17.21
N GLU A 27 9.32 12.57 15.89
CA GLU A 27 8.36 11.72 15.19
C GLU A 27 8.58 10.24 15.48
N VAL A 28 9.85 9.81 15.55
CA VAL A 28 10.20 8.43 15.94
C VAL A 28 9.72 8.14 17.35
N LEU A 29 9.93 9.06 18.30
CA LEU A 29 9.48 8.89 19.67
C LEU A 29 7.96 9.03 19.83
N ALA A 30 7.30 9.79 18.95
CA ALA A 30 5.84 9.93 18.94
C ALA A 30 5.11 8.58 18.76
N TRP A 31 5.78 7.57 18.18
CA TRP A 31 5.25 6.21 18.11
C TRP A 31 4.81 5.66 19.47
N HIS A 32 5.54 5.95 20.54
CA HIS A 32 5.24 5.45 21.88
C HIS A 32 3.97 6.07 22.49
N VAL A 33 3.62 7.30 22.11
CA VAL A 33 2.42 7.98 22.61
C VAL A 33 1.19 7.76 21.73
N THR A 34 1.37 7.34 20.48
CA THR A 34 0.28 7.05 19.53
C THR A 34 -0.34 5.66 19.71
N GLY A 35 0.14 4.86 20.68
CA GLY A 35 -0.35 3.49 20.89
C GLY A 35 0.10 2.51 19.81
N GLY A 36 1.25 2.76 19.18
CA GLY A 36 1.81 1.88 18.15
C GLY A 36 1.33 2.18 16.73
N ALA A 37 1.03 3.45 16.42
CA ALA A 37 0.66 3.84 15.07
C ALA A 37 1.72 3.39 14.07
N SER A 38 1.29 2.77 12.97
CA SER A 38 2.19 2.23 11.95
C SER A 38 1.92 2.88 10.60
N ASN A 39 2.91 2.79 9.70
CA ASN A 39 2.76 3.19 8.30
C ASN A 39 1.92 2.18 7.48
N GLY A 40 1.45 1.09 8.09
CA GLY A 40 0.74 0.00 7.41
C GLY A 40 -0.49 0.45 6.60
N PRO A 41 -1.41 1.28 7.17
CA PRO A 41 -2.54 1.80 6.42
C PRO A 41 -2.12 2.63 5.20
N THR A 42 -1.11 3.50 5.35
CA THR A 42 -0.57 4.31 4.25
C THR A 42 0.06 3.44 3.17
N GLU A 43 0.80 2.39 3.55
CA GLU A 43 1.39 1.43 2.63
C GLU A 43 0.32 0.62 1.88
N ALA A 44 -0.74 0.20 2.56
CA ALA A 44 -1.87 -0.49 1.95
C ALA A 44 -2.51 0.38 0.84
N VAL A 45 -2.75 1.66 1.12
CA VAL A 45 -3.25 2.62 0.12
C VAL A 45 -2.27 2.80 -1.03
N ASN A 46 -0.97 2.96 -0.75
CA ASN A 46 0.06 3.10 -1.79
C ASN A 46 0.14 1.86 -2.69
N LEU A 47 0.02 0.66 -2.12
CA LEU A 47 -0.04 -0.59 -2.86
C LEU A 47 -1.27 -0.66 -3.77
N ALA A 48 -2.45 -0.25 -3.28
CA ALA A 48 -3.67 -0.18 -4.08
C ALA A 48 -3.50 0.80 -5.25
N VAL A 49 -2.99 2.00 -4.99
CA VAL A 49 -2.67 3.01 -6.02
C VAL A 49 -1.71 2.45 -7.07
N LYS A 50 -0.60 1.83 -6.64
CA LYS A 50 0.39 1.22 -7.53
C LYS A 50 -0.24 0.12 -8.40
N ARG A 51 -1.11 -0.71 -7.82
CA ARG A 51 -1.85 -1.74 -8.55
C ARG A 51 -2.77 -1.13 -9.61
N ILE A 52 -3.55 -0.10 -9.26
CA ILE A 52 -4.44 0.60 -10.19
C ILE A 52 -3.65 1.19 -11.37
N LYS A 53 -2.53 1.86 -11.09
CA LYS A 53 -1.65 2.42 -12.13
C LYS A 53 -1.08 1.32 -13.04
N ARG A 54 -0.69 0.18 -12.47
CA ARG A 54 -0.16 -0.97 -13.24
C ARG A 54 -1.22 -1.58 -14.16
N VAL A 55 -2.43 -1.84 -13.64
CA VAL A 55 -3.55 -2.39 -14.43
C VAL A 55 -3.99 -1.41 -15.52
N GLY A 56 -3.99 -0.11 -15.22
CA GLY A 56 -4.33 0.95 -16.18
C GLY A 56 -3.27 1.22 -17.25
N ARG A 57 -2.06 0.62 -17.16
CA ARG A 57 -0.91 0.87 -18.06
C ARG A 57 -0.56 2.36 -18.22
N GLY A 58 -0.74 3.13 -17.14
CA GLY A 58 -0.54 4.57 -17.12
C GLY A 58 -1.80 5.36 -17.53
N PHE A 59 -2.10 6.41 -16.76
CA PHE A 59 -3.20 7.33 -17.05
C PHE A 59 -2.63 8.62 -17.66
N ARG A 60 -3.21 9.08 -18.77
CA ARG A 60 -2.84 10.34 -19.43
C ARG A 60 -3.63 11.55 -18.92
N ASN A 61 -4.76 11.30 -18.24
CA ASN A 61 -5.65 12.30 -17.67
C ASN A 61 -5.88 11.99 -16.17
N PHE A 62 -5.71 13.01 -15.32
CA PHE A 62 -5.89 12.92 -13.88
C PHE A 62 -7.33 12.59 -13.46
N GLU A 63 -8.35 13.10 -14.16
CA GLU A 63 -9.75 12.79 -13.89
C GLU A 63 -10.04 11.30 -14.04
N ASN A 64 -9.56 10.68 -15.12
CA ASN A 64 -9.70 9.24 -15.35
C ASN A 64 -8.97 8.42 -14.28
N TYR A 65 -7.80 8.90 -13.84
CA TYR A 65 -7.07 8.28 -12.73
C TYR A 65 -7.85 8.38 -11.41
N ARG A 66 -8.39 9.55 -11.08
CA ARG A 66 -9.20 9.80 -9.89
C ARG A 66 -10.46 8.95 -9.89
N LEU A 67 -11.19 8.88 -11.01
CA LEU A 67 -12.37 8.03 -11.16
C LEU A 67 -12.01 6.56 -10.89
N ARG A 68 -10.90 6.06 -11.43
CA ARG A 68 -10.47 4.68 -11.19
C ARG A 68 -10.11 4.41 -9.73
N LEU A 69 -9.51 5.37 -9.04
CA LEU A 69 -9.23 5.28 -7.60
C LEU A 69 -10.50 5.19 -6.78
N LEU A 70 -11.46 6.10 -7.03
CA LEU A 70 -12.73 6.13 -6.33
C LEU A 70 -13.54 4.84 -6.56
N LEU A 71 -13.57 4.35 -7.80
CA LEU A 71 -14.24 3.09 -8.13
C LEU A 71 -13.60 1.86 -7.49
N HIS A 72 -12.28 1.88 -7.27
CA HIS A 72 -11.58 0.73 -6.69
C HIS A 72 -11.64 0.72 -5.15
N CYS A 73 -11.50 1.88 -4.52
CA CYS A 73 -11.39 2.01 -3.07
C CYS A 73 -12.72 2.36 -2.37
N GLY A 74 -13.72 2.84 -3.11
CA GLY A 74 -14.97 3.39 -2.54
C GLY A 74 -16.25 2.70 -3.01
N VAL A 75 -16.17 1.50 -3.58
CA VAL A 75 -17.35 0.78 -4.07
C VAL A 75 -17.42 -0.59 -3.43
N ASP A 76 -18.56 -0.87 -2.80
CA ASP A 76 -18.93 -2.24 -2.45
C ASP A 76 -19.23 -3.00 -3.73
N TRP A 77 -18.31 -3.88 -4.10
CA TRP A 77 -18.47 -4.77 -5.25
C TRP A 77 -19.52 -5.84 -4.92
N HIS A 78 -20.78 -5.53 -5.17
CA HIS A 78 -21.82 -6.54 -5.18
C HIS A 78 -21.65 -7.38 -6.46
N THR A 79 -20.77 -8.38 -6.40
CA THR A 79 -20.64 -9.37 -7.49
C THR A 79 -21.86 -10.26 -7.41
N PRO A 80 -22.86 -10.13 -8.32
CA PRO A 80 -23.98 -11.05 -8.28
C PRO A 80 -23.44 -12.47 -8.47
N LEU A 81 -23.94 -13.42 -7.69
CA LEU A 81 -23.65 -14.83 -7.95
C LEU A 81 -24.12 -15.14 -9.37
N THR A 82 -23.18 -15.29 -10.30
CA THR A 82 -23.50 -15.72 -11.65
C THR A 82 -24.16 -17.09 -11.55
N ALA A 83 -25.44 -17.16 -11.92
CA ALA A 83 -26.16 -18.42 -11.97
C ALA A 83 -25.32 -19.39 -12.81
N ARG A 84 -24.89 -20.51 -12.22
CA ARG A 84 -24.20 -21.56 -12.97
C ARG A 84 -25.13 -21.99 -14.09
N LEU A 85 -24.74 -21.71 -15.34
CA LEU A 85 -25.41 -22.25 -16.51
C LEU A 85 -25.27 -23.77 -16.43
N ARG A 86 -26.31 -24.45 -15.94
CA ARG A 86 -26.41 -25.90 -16.03
C ARG A 86 -26.56 -26.22 -17.51
N THR A 87 -25.47 -26.64 -18.14
CA THR A 87 -25.57 -27.27 -19.45
C THR A 87 -26.44 -28.51 -19.32
N ARG A 88 -27.44 -28.64 -20.20
CA ARG A 88 -28.30 -29.82 -20.25
C ARG A 88 -27.43 -31.02 -20.59
N ALA A 89 -27.41 -32.03 -19.73
CA ALA A 89 -26.69 -33.27 -20.00
C ALA A 89 -27.23 -33.87 -21.31
N PRO A 90 -26.36 -34.34 -22.23
CA PRO A 90 -26.81 -34.99 -23.44
C PRO A 90 -27.62 -36.24 -23.06
N ARG A 91 -28.83 -36.36 -23.62
CA ARG A 91 -29.60 -37.61 -23.51
C ARG A 91 -28.95 -38.63 -24.43
N SER A 92 -28.30 -39.63 -23.86
CA SER A 92 -27.91 -40.83 -24.59
C SER A 92 -29.18 -41.51 -25.11
N ALA A 93 -29.34 -41.59 -26.42
CA ALA A 93 -30.36 -42.44 -27.03
C ALA A 93 -29.83 -43.88 -27.02
N ALA A 94 -30.66 -44.82 -26.55
CA ALA A 94 -30.42 -46.26 -26.59
C ALA A 94 -30.76 -46.81 -27.99
#